data_AF-A0A2T5K716-F1
#
_entry.id   AF-A0A2T5K716-F1
#
_cell.length_a   1.000
_cell.length_b   1.000
_cell.length_c   1.000
_cell.angle_alpha   90.00
_cell.angle_beta   90.00
_cell.angle_gamma   90.00
#
_symmetry.space_group_name_H-M   'P 1'
#
loop_
_entity.id
_entity.type
_entity.pdbx_description
1 polymer ?
#
loop_
_entity_poly.entity_id
_entity_poly.type
_entity_poly.pdbx_seq_one_letter_code
_entity_poly.pdbx_strand_id
1 'polypeptide(L)'
;MKETHHFGLPVPGYRPQSDEAVAAVKGFKEIEERVLRMLDDLAVSDLAADGRWLAIGRTQLEQGFMAVNRAVFKPARAALPEDGGS
;
A
#
# COMPACT_ATOMS: atom_id res chain seq x y z
N MET A 1 -20.81 -6.13 18.87
CA MET A 1 -19.45 -5.54 18.80
C MET A 1 -19.62 -4.05 18.48
N LYS A 2 -18.94 -3.14 19.17
CA LYS A 2 -18.93 -1.72 18.78
C LYS A 2 -17.84 -1.58 17.71
N GLU A 3 -18.22 -1.23 16.49
CA GLU A 3 -17.28 -0.87 15.42
C GLU A 3 -16.48 0.36 15.86
N THR A 4 -15.15 0.24 15.88
CA THR A 4 -14.27 1.38 16.08
C THR A 4 -13.95 1.96 14.71
N HIS A 5 -14.36 3.20 14.44
CA HIS A 5 -13.98 3.90 13.23
C HIS A 5 -12.71 4.71 13.49
N HIS A 6 -11.63 4.41 12.78
CA HIS A 6 -10.40 5.19 12.87
C HIS A 6 -10.58 6.50 12.10
N PHE A 7 -10.40 7.65 12.74
CA PHE A 7 -10.34 8.93 12.05
C PHE A 7 -9.18 8.88 11.03
N GLY A 8 -9.48 9.13 9.75
CA GLY A 8 -8.45 9.16 8.71
C GLY A 8 -7.35 10.18 9.02
N LEU A 9 -6.18 10.03 8.40
CA LEU A 9 -5.12 11.05 8.49
C LEU A 9 -5.68 12.43 8.06
N PRO A 10 -5.14 13.54 8.58
CA PRO A 10 -5.58 14.91 8.23
C PRO A 10 -5.12 15.31 6.82
N VAL A 11 -5.38 14.45 5.83
CA VAL A 11 -5.01 14.59 4.43
C VAL A 11 -6.28 14.40 3.61
N PRO A 12 -6.70 15.41 2.81
CA PRO A 12 -7.87 15.28 1.95
C PRO A 12 -7.82 14.01 1.10
N GLY A 13 -8.95 13.28 1.05
CA GLY A 13 -9.06 12.02 0.31
C GLY A 13 -8.82 10.75 1.15
N TYR A 14 -8.20 10.85 2.33
CA TYR A 14 -8.16 9.74 3.29
C TYR A 14 -9.52 9.57 3.95
N ARG A 15 -9.98 8.32 4.03
CA ARG A 15 -11.25 7.96 4.64
C ARG A 15 -11.01 7.24 5.97
N PRO A 16 -11.93 7.41 6.94
CA PRO A 16 -12.00 6.49 8.06
C PRO A 16 -12.11 5.05 7.56
N GLN A 17 -11.43 4.14 8.25
CA GLN A 17 -11.43 2.71 7.93
C GLN A 17 -12.05 1.92 9.10
N SER A 18 -12.65 0.78 8.79
CA SER A 18 -13.07 -0.19 9.81
C SER A 18 -11.87 -0.95 10.37
N ASP A 19 -12.04 -1.54 11.55
CA ASP A 19 -11.04 -2.38 12.19
C ASP A 19 -10.61 -3.56 11.28
N GLU A 20 -11.55 -4.15 10.54
CA GLU A 20 -11.29 -5.25 9.61
C GLU A 20 -10.46 -4.80 8.40
N ALA A 21 -10.75 -3.63 7.85
CA ALA A 21 -9.99 -3.05 6.74
C ALA A 21 -8.54 -2.77 7.16
N VAL A 22 -8.35 -2.20 8.35
CA VAL A 22 -7.03 -1.94 8.92
C VAL A 22 -6.27 -3.25 9.16
N ALA A 23 -6.93 -4.27 9.73
CA ALA A 23 -6.33 -5.58 9.96
C ALA A 23 -5.89 -6.25 8.65
N ALA A 24 -6.71 -6.19 7.60
CA ALA A 24 -6.38 -6.74 6.29
C ALA A 24 -5.14 -6.05 5.67
N VAL A 25 -5.13 -4.72 5.61
CA VAL A 25 -4.00 -3.95 5.06
C VAL A 25 -2.74 -4.15 5.88
N LYS A 26 -2.84 -4.24 7.22
CA LYS A 26 -1.71 -4.59 8.07
C LYS A 26 -1.10 -5.93 7.67
N GLY A 27 -1.93 -6.96 7.47
CA GLY A 27 -1.48 -8.27 7.01
C GLY A 27 -0.76 -8.20 5.66
N PHE A 28 -1.29 -7.44 4.69
CA PHE A 28 -0.63 -7.24 3.40
C PHE A 28 0.72 -6.53 3.54
N LYS A 29 0.81 -5.50 4.38
CA LYS A 29 2.06 -4.78 4.66
C LYS A 29 3.13 -5.65 5.29
N GLU A 30 2.75 -6.53 6.22
CA GLU A 30 3.71 -7.46 6.81
C GLU A 30 4.24 -8.48 5.78
N ILE A 31 3.43 -8.91 4.81
CA ILE A 31 3.88 -9.81 3.74
C ILE A 31 4.77 -9.06 2.74
N GLU A 32 4.38 -7.85 2.33
CA GLU A 32 5.16 -6.97 1.45
C GLU A 32 6.59 -6.82 1.99
N GLU A 33 6.73 -6.43 3.26
CA GLU A 33 8.03 -6.25 3.92
C GLU A 33 8.88 -7.52 3.93
N ARG A 34 8.27 -8.68 4.20
CA ARG A 34 8.99 -9.96 4.17
C ARG A 34 9.53 -10.28 2.78
N VAL A 35 8.73 -10.04 1.73
CA VAL A 35 9.15 -10.24 0.34
C VAL A 35 10.25 -9.26 -0.05
N LEU A 36 10.13 -7.97 0.31
CA LEU A 36 11.14 -6.97 0.00
C LEU A 36 12.50 -7.31 0.62
N ARG A 37 12.52 -7.83 1.86
CA ARG A 37 13.76 -8.31 2.49
C ARG A 37 14.40 -9.48 1.75
N MET A 38 13.61 -10.40 1.21
CA MET A 38 14.14 -11.49 0.38
C MET A 38 14.79 -10.95 -0.91
N LEU A 39 14.26 -9.86 -1.47
CA LEU A 39 14.87 -9.19 -2.63
C LEU A 39 16.14 -8.43 -2.25
N ASP A 40 16.20 -7.85 -1.04
CA ASP A 40 17.41 -7.22 -0.51
C ASP A 40 18.52 -8.26 -0.32
N ASP A 41 18.20 -9.41 0.27
CA ASP A 41 19.13 -10.53 0.45
C ASP A 41 19.63 -11.05 -0.90
N LEU A 42 18.74 -11.20 -1.89
CA LEU A 42 19.11 -11.61 -3.25
C LEU A 42 20.07 -10.60 -3.91
N ALA A 43 19.85 -9.30 -3.71
CA ALA A 43 20.66 -8.24 -4.29
C ALA A 43 22.12 -8.25 -3.83
N VAL A 44 22.38 -8.77 -2.62
CA VAL A 44 23.73 -8.86 -2.02
C VAL A 44 24.29 -10.29 -2.02
N SER A 45 23.56 -11.24 -2.57
CA SER A 45 23.97 -12.65 -2.61
C SER A 45 25.00 -12.94 -3.72
N ASP A 46 25.70 -14.06 -3.59
CA ASP A 46 26.65 -14.56 -4.60
C ASP A 46 25.98 -15.14 -5.86
N LEU A 47 24.64 -15.08 -5.98
CA LEU A 47 23.88 -15.69 -7.08
C LEU A 47 24.02 -14.97 -8.43
N ALA A 48 24.83 -13.90 -8.52
CA ALA A 48 25.05 -13.10 -9.73
C ALA A 48 23.73 -12.74 -10.45
N ALA A 49 22.71 -12.35 -9.67
CA ALA A 49 21.40 -12.03 -10.20
C ALA A 49 21.46 -10.83 -11.16
N ASP A 50 20.69 -10.88 -12.25
CA ASP A 50 20.54 -9.73 -13.15
C ASP A 50 19.82 -8.59 -12.40
N GLY A 51 20.56 -7.51 -12.13
CA GLY A 51 20.05 -6.38 -11.36
C GLY A 51 18.89 -5.62 -12.03
N ARG A 52 18.80 -5.63 -13.37
CA ARG A 52 17.68 -5.02 -14.10
C ARG A 52 16.41 -5.82 -13.88
N TRP A 53 16.48 -7.15 -13.99
CA TRP A 53 15.32 -8.00 -13.74
C TRP A 53 14.89 -8.00 -12.27
N LEU A 54 15.83 -7.92 -11.34
CA LEU A 54 15.52 -7.76 -9.91
C LEU A 54 14.78 -6.45 -9.63
N ALA A 55 15.22 -5.33 -10.21
CA ALA A 55 14.57 -4.04 -10.06
C ALA A 55 13.13 -4.02 -10.64
N ILE A 56 12.93 -4.68 -11.79
CA ILE A 56 11.59 -4.84 -12.41
C ILE A 56 10.68 -5.65 -11.47
N GLY A 57 11.17 -6.78 -10.94
CA GLY A 57 10.42 -7.62 -10.01
C GLY A 57 10.00 -6.86 -8.74
N ARG A 58 10.94 -6.12 -8.12
CA ARG A 58 10.64 -5.27 -6.95
C ARG A 58 9.52 -4.28 -7.25
N THR A 59 9.65 -3.54 -8.34
CA THR A 59 8.66 -2.51 -8.73
C THR A 59 7.27 -3.12 -8.91
N GLN A 60 7.17 -4.29 -9.55
CA GLN A 60 5.89 -4.96 -9.76
C GLN A 60 5.25 -5.45 -8.46
N LEU A 61 6.06 -5.94 -7.51
CA LEU A 61 5.57 -6.35 -6.21
C LEU A 61 5.05 -5.15 -5.40
N GLU A 62 5.82 -4.06 -5.32
CA GLU A 62 5.39 -2.82 -4.66
C GLU A 62 4.10 -2.25 -5.27
N GLN A 63 3.99 -2.24 -6.61
CA GLN A 63 2.77 -1.83 -7.31
C GLN A 63 1.59 -2.76 -7.00
N GLY A 64 1.83 -4.08 -6.96
CA GLY A 64 0.83 -5.08 -6.62
C GLY A 64 0.27 -4.88 -5.21
N PHE A 65 1.13 -4.74 -4.21
CA PHE A 65 0.72 -4.48 -2.82
C PHE A 65 0.02 -3.12 -2.69
N MET A 66 0.50 -2.09 -3.38
CA MET A 66 -0.18 -0.79 -3.43
C MET A 66 -1.59 -0.92 -4.00
N ALA A 67 -1.78 -1.64 -5.11
CA ALA A 67 -3.08 -1.85 -5.74
C ALA A 67 -4.05 -2.60 -4.82
N VAL A 68 -3.60 -3.68 -4.16
CA VAL A 68 -4.42 -4.45 -3.21
C VAL A 68 -4.81 -3.60 -1.99
N ASN A 69 -3.86 -2.87 -1.40
CA ASN A 69 -4.16 -1.98 -0.27
C ASN A 69 -5.18 -0.90 -0.66
N ARG A 70 -5.06 -0.32 -1.85
CA ARG A 70 -6.02 0.67 -2.37
C ARG A 70 -7.40 0.06 -2.65
N ALA A 71 -7.48 -1.21 -3.06
CA ALA A 71 -8.75 -1.91 -3.25
C ALA A 71 -9.53 -2.06 -1.94
N VAL A 72 -8.83 -2.15 -0.80
CA VAL A 72 -9.43 -2.17 0.54
C VAL A 72 -9.75 -0.75 1.02
N PHE A 73 -8.74 0.14 1.08
CA PHE A 73 -8.90 1.47 1.68
C PHE A 73 -9.71 2.47 0.85
N LYS A 74 -9.83 2.25 -0.46
CA LYS A 74 -10.70 3.01 -1.38
C LYS A 74 -10.62 4.54 -1.17
N PRO A 75 -9.44 5.16 -1.30
CA PRO A 75 -9.29 6.60 -1.09
C PRO A 75 -10.19 7.42 -2.03
N ALA A 76 -10.70 8.55 -1.56
CA ALA A 76 -11.48 9.47 -2.37
C ALA A 76 -10.59 10.44 -3.16
N ARG A 77 -11.15 11.01 -4.23
CA ARG A 77 -10.62 12.28 -4.75
C ARG A 77 -10.86 13.38 -3.71
N ALA A 78 -9.88 14.27 -3.53
CA ALA A 78 -10.07 15.46 -2.72
C ALA A 78 -11.04 16.40 -3.44
N ALA A 79 -11.91 17.07 -2.68
CA ALA A 79 -12.70 18.18 -3.21
C ALA A 79 -11.78 19.39 -3.40
N LEU A 80 -11.93 20.09 -4.53
CA LEU A 80 -11.16 21.27 -4.86
C LEU A 80 -12.05 22.52 -4.80
N PRO A 81 -11.49 23.71 -4.50
CA PRO A 81 -12.27 24.96 -4.48
C PRO A 81 -13.05 25.23 -5.77
N GLU A 82 -12.53 24.83 -6.92
CA GLU A 82 -13.14 25.00 -8.24
C GLU A 82 -14.35 24.08 -8.53
N ASP A 83 -14.58 23.04 -7.72
CA ASP A 83 -15.72 22.12 -7.91
C ASP A 83 -17.08 22.78 -7.62
N GLY A 84 -17.10 23.92 -6.92
CA GLY A 84 -18.30 24.65 -6.49
C GLY A 84 -18.72 25.84 -7.37
N GLY A 85 -18.01 26.11 -8.47
CA GLY A 85 -18.33 27.21 -9.38
C GLY A 85 -19.45 26.85 -10.36
N SER A 86 -20.67 27.35 -10.11
CA SER A 86 -21.76 27.41 -11.10
C SER A 86 -21.75 28.71 -11.87
#